data_AF-A0A356IWW2-F1
#
_entry.id   AF-A0A356IWW2-F1
#
_cell.length_a   1.000
_cell.length_b   1.000
_cell.length_c   1.000
_cell.angle_alpha   90.00
_cell.angle_beta   90.00
_cell.angle_gamma   90.00
#
_symmetry.space_group_name_H-M   'P 1'
#
loop_
_entity.id
_entity.type
_entity.pdbx_description
1 polymer ?
#
loop_
_entity_poly.entity_id
_entity_poly.type
_entity_poly.pdbx_seq_one_letter_code
_entity_poly.pdbx_strand_id
1 'polypeptide(L)'
;MQKKQKLELTWIGKDNPEYDIANIEPRILEERKDLSYGDSDTENMIIHGDNLLALKALLPECEGKVKCIYIDPPYNTGNAFEHYDDSVEHSTWLSLMKPRLELLKLLLTKDGFICCHIDDSEGQYLKIMLDEIFGRSNYLTTFYIQVRYPAKTLKQDMAFHKEIEQVHIYRKDYGAQPNQNEKMSSLEKFRFYIKEKSTGGKIQLGGKEVIIFKEGEYEIIEKEGSAEGLKEIWASGTILDGNSSGRFFRDYLTDRSSTDGLGVLYKVAGIGDDKFGFRYFTGPKKKEATKGKYYQGVPFSQLENPTAIKLTPI
;
A
#
# COMPACT_ATOMS: atom_id res chain seq x y z
N MET A 1 8.77 37.92 -21.71
CA MET A 1 8.77 36.46 -21.45
C MET A 1 7.70 35.82 -22.32
N GLN A 2 8.06 34.92 -23.23
CA GLN A 2 7.06 34.08 -23.91
C GLN A 2 6.26 33.34 -22.83
N LYS A 3 4.94 33.56 -22.76
CA LYS A 3 4.01 32.71 -22.00
C LYS A 3 4.13 31.31 -22.61
N LYS A 4 4.97 30.45 -22.01
CA LYS A 4 4.97 29.04 -22.37
C LYS A 4 3.59 28.50 -22.03
N GLN A 5 2.88 28.03 -23.04
CA GLN A 5 1.58 27.39 -22.87
C GLN A 5 1.77 26.20 -21.92
N LYS A 6 1.11 26.25 -20.76
CA LYS A 6 1.12 25.15 -19.79
C LYS A 6 -0.12 24.30 -20.05
N LEU A 7 0.00 23.01 -19.79
CA LEU A 7 -1.17 22.12 -19.77
C LEU A 7 -2.06 22.54 -18.59
N GLU A 8 -3.34 22.80 -18.87
CA GLU A 8 -4.29 23.31 -17.90
C GLU A 8 -5.69 22.77 -18.20
N LEU A 9 -6.46 22.45 -17.15
CA LEU A 9 -7.89 22.18 -17.26
C LEU A 9 -8.65 23.50 -17.17
N THR A 10 -9.51 23.77 -18.15
CA THR A 10 -10.34 24.99 -18.23
C THR A 10 -11.81 24.65 -18.15
N TRP A 11 -12.62 25.46 -17.49
CA TRP A 11 -14.07 25.34 -17.43
C TRP A 11 -14.73 26.71 -17.25
N ILE A 12 -16.04 26.79 -17.50
CA ILE A 12 -16.81 28.03 -17.30
C ILE A 12 -16.86 28.34 -15.80
N GLY A 13 -16.43 29.54 -15.41
CA GLY A 13 -16.42 29.95 -13.99
C GLY A 13 -15.13 29.65 -13.23
N LYS A 14 -14.09 29.06 -13.86
CA LYS A 14 -12.79 28.77 -13.23
C LYS A 14 -12.16 29.98 -12.52
N ASP A 15 -12.34 31.16 -13.12
CA ASP A 15 -11.80 32.45 -12.64
C ASP A 15 -12.90 33.38 -12.12
N ASN A 16 -14.06 32.84 -11.72
CA ASN A 16 -15.12 33.64 -11.11
C ASN A 16 -14.61 34.22 -9.77
N PRO A 17 -14.62 35.57 -9.59
CA PRO A 17 -14.16 36.20 -8.36
C PRO A 17 -14.90 35.75 -7.09
N GLU A 18 -16.14 35.26 -7.20
CA GLU A 18 -16.91 34.75 -6.05
C GLU A 18 -16.30 33.49 -5.43
N TYR A 19 -15.56 32.71 -6.22
CA TYR A 19 -14.86 31.51 -5.77
C TYR A 19 -13.36 31.77 -5.52
N ASP A 20 -12.88 33.01 -5.61
CA ASP A 20 -11.53 33.35 -5.20
C ASP A 20 -11.45 33.37 -3.67
N ILE A 21 -10.58 32.54 -3.09
CA ILE A 21 -10.41 32.45 -1.64
C ILE A 21 -10.01 33.80 -0.99
N ALA A 22 -9.46 34.75 -1.75
CA ALA A 22 -9.15 36.09 -1.28
C ALA A 22 -10.41 36.94 -1.03
N ASN A 23 -11.50 36.67 -1.75
CA ASN A 23 -12.76 37.41 -1.65
C ASN A 23 -13.75 36.79 -0.65
N ILE A 24 -13.44 35.60 -0.12
CA ILE A 24 -14.29 34.93 0.88
C ILE A 24 -14.04 35.54 2.26
N GLU A 25 -15.07 36.15 2.83
CA GLU A 25 -15.02 36.69 4.19
C GLU A 25 -14.97 35.56 5.24
N PRO A 26 -14.03 35.60 6.21
CA PRO A 26 -13.99 34.63 7.28
C PRO A 26 -15.19 34.79 8.22
N ARG A 27 -15.70 33.66 8.72
CA ARG A 27 -16.72 33.63 9.78
C ARG A 27 -16.07 33.39 11.14
N ILE A 28 -16.76 33.81 12.20
CA ILE A 28 -16.34 33.54 13.58
C ILE A 28 -16.94 32.19 13.99
N LEU A 29 -16.14 31.34 14.64
CA LEU A 29 -16.63 30.10 15.24
C LEU A 29 -17.35 30.42 16.56
N GLU A 30 -18.60 30.01 16.67
CA GLU A 30 -19.39 30.12 17.89
C GLU A 30 -19.44 28.76 18.60
N GLU A 31 -18.88 28.70 19.81
CA GLU A 31 -18.88 27.48 20.61
C GLU A 31 -20.28 27.19 21.17
N ARG A 32 -20.84 26.03 20.83
CA ARG A 32 -22.14 25.55 21.33
C ARG A 32 -21.96 24.49 22.41
N LYS A 33 -21.64 24.95 23.62
CA LYS A 33 -21.40 24.08 24.79
C LYS A 33 -22.55 23.15 25.12
N ASP A 34 -23.78 23.56 24.81
CA ASP A 34 -24.99 22.75 25.00
C ASP A 34 -25.07 21.52 24.07
N LEU A 35 -24.29 21.51 22.98
CA LEU A 35 -24.18 20.39 22.05
C LEU A 35 -22.92 19.53 22.28
N SER A 36 -22.03 19.96 23.17
CA SER A 36 -20.81 19.23 23.51
C SER A 36 -21.10 18.02 24.42
N TYR A 37 -20.38 16.92 24.20
CA TYR A 37 -20.48 15.71 25.00
C TYR A 37 -19.11 15.04 25.17
N GLY A 38 -18.86 14.44 26.33
CA GLY A 38 -17.60 13.75 26.63
C GLY A 38 -16.66 14.59 27.49
N ASP A 39 -15.36 14.40 27.27
CA ASP A 39 -14.30 15.12 28.00
C ASP A 39 -14.31 16.61 27.66
N SER A 40 -14.42 17.47 28.69
CA SER A 40 -14.43 18.92 28.52
C SER A 40 -13.08 19.49 28.12
N ASP A 41 -11.99 18.75 28.36
CA ASP A 41 -10.62 19.18 28.05
C ASP A 41 -10.16 18.66 26.68
N THR A 42 -11.09 18.10 25.88
CA THR A 42 -10.81 17.61 24.52
C THR A 42 -10.44 18.74 23.56
N GLU A 43 -9.42 18.52 22.74
CA GLU A 43 -9.07 19.42 21.63
C GLU A 43 -9.86 19.11 20.34
N ASN A 44 -10.75 18.11 20.38
CA ASN A 44 -11.54 17.70 19.22
C ASN A 44 -12.72 18.65 18.98
N MET A 45 -13.00 18.96 17.72
CA MET A 45 -14.06 19.90 17.33
C MET A 45 -14.91 19.34 16.19
N ILE A 46 -16.21 19.63 16.22
CA ILE A 46 -17.15 19.45 15.11
C ILE A 46 -17.69 20.83 14.75
N ILE A 47 -17.54 21.23 13.48
CA ILE A 47 -18.06 22.51 12.98
C ILE A 47 -19.27 22.22 12.11
N HIS A 48 -20.39 22.86 12.40
CA HIS A 48 -21.60 22.80 11.58
C HIS A 48 -21.74 24.08 10.75
N GLY A 49 -21.77 23.94 9.42
CA GLY A 49 -21.95 25.05 8.48
C GLY A 49 -21.48 24.67 7.07
N ASP A 50 -21.49 25.63 6.15
CA ASP A 50 -20.84 25.47 4.86
C ASP A 50 -19.33 25.29 5.05
N ASN A 51 -18.80 24.18 4.54
CA ASN A 51 -17.39 23.82 4.74
C ASN A 51 -16.41 24.83 4.12
N LEU A 52 -16.76 25.57 3.07
CA LEU A 52 -15.89 26.62 2.52
C LEU A 52 -15.69 27.74 3.54
N LEU A 53 -16.77 28.17 4.18
CA LEU A 53 -16.73 29.18 5.23
C LEU A 53 -16.06 28.67 6.51
N ALA A 54 -16.30 27.41 6.88
CA ALA A 54 -15.66 26.77 8.02
C ALA A 54 -14.13 26.66 7.81
N LEU A 55 -13.69 26.20 6.64
CA LEU A 55 -12.26 26.13 6.29
C LEU A 55 -11.60 27.51 6.32
N LYS A 56 -12.30 28.54 5.82
CA LYS A 56 -11.81 29.93 5.88
C LYS A 56 -11.71 30.43 7.33
N ALA A 57 -12.68 30.12 8.17
CA ALA A 57 -12.69 30.46 9.59
C ALA A 57 -11.57 29.78 10.38
N LEU A 58 -11.10 28.61 9.94
CA LEU A 58 -9.99 27.88 10.58
C LEU A 58 -8.61 28.45 10.25
N LEU A 59 -8.44 29.22 9.16
CA LEU A 59 -7.11 29.70 8.75
C LEU A 59 -6.34 30.46 9.85
N PRO A 60 -6.93 31.43 10.58
CA PRO A 60 -6.19 32.20 11.59
C PRO A 60 -5.51 31.32 12.66
N GLU A 61 -6.10 30.18 13.00
CA GLU A 61 -5.61 29.31 14.06
C GLU A 61 -4.92 28.04 13.55
N CYS A 62 -5.31 27.53 12.39
CA CYS A 62 -4.91 26.21 11.90
C CYS A 62 -4.06 26.23 10.62
N GLU A 63 -3.79 27.40 10.03
CA GLU A 63 -2.91 27.48 8.86
C GLU A 63 -1.55 26.83 9.13
N GLY A 64 -1.16 25.89 8.26
CA GLY A 64 0.12 25.21 8.40
C GLY A 64 0.21 24.20 9.55
N LYS A 65 -0.91 23.85 10.22
CA LYS A 65 -0.91 23.00 11.43
C LYS A 65 -1.58 21.64 11.26
N VAL A 66 -2.33 21.42 10.18
CA VAL A 66 -3.05 20.15 9.95
C VAL A 66 -2.12 19.10 9.37
N LYS A 67 -1.93 17.96 10.04
CA LYS A 67 -1.02 16.91 9.57
C LYS A 67 -1.61 16.03 8.47
N CYS A 68 -2.91 15.74 8.56
CA CYS A 68 -3.58 14.83 7.64
C CYS A 68 -5.00 15.34 7.38
N ILE A 69 -5.42 15.28 6.13
CA ILE A 69 -6.78 15.60 5.69
C ILE A 69 -7.32 14.41 4.93
N TYR A 70 -8.53 13.98 5.28
CA TYR A 70 -9.30 13.03 4.51
C TYR A 70 -10.62 13.69 4.10
N ILE A 71 -10.96 13.64 2.82
CA ILE A 71 -12.24 14.13 2.31
C ILE A 71 -12.92 13.08 1.43
N ASP A 72 -14.24 13.06 1.51
CA ASP A 72 -15.15 12.27 0.69
C ASP A 72 -16.18 13.22 0.07
N PRO A 73 -15.77 14.04 -0.92
CA PRO A 73 -16.65 15.01 -1.58
C PRO A 73 -17.83 14.32 -2.29
N PRO A 74 -18.89 15.07 -2.66
CA PRO A 74 -19.97 14.52 -3.49
C PRO A 74 -19.40 13.99 -4.82
N TYR A 75 -19.86 12.82 -5.25
CA TYR A 75 -19.32 12.13 -6.43
C TYR A 75 -19.96 12.60 -7.73
N ASN A 76 -21.05 13.36 -7.65
CA ASN A 76 -21.83 13.85 -8.77
C ASN A 76 -22.41 12.72 -9.64
N THR A 77 -22.99 11.71 -8.98
CA THR A 77 -23.46 10.48 -9.64
C THR A 77 -24.83 10.60 -10.30
N GLY A 78 -25.51 11.74 -10.12
CA GLY A 78 -26.89 11.96 -10.53
C GLY A 78 -27.94 11.40 -9.57
N ASN A 79 -27.52 10.97 -8.37
CA ASN A 79 -28.43 10.42 -7.36
C ASN A 79 -29.08 11.53 -6.54
N ALA A 80 -30.30 11.29 -6.05
CA ALA A 80 -30.97 12.22 -5.15
C ALA A 80 -30.51 11.98 -3.70
N PHE A 81 -29.88 12.98 -3.09
CA PHE A 81 -29.57 13.01 -1.66
C PHE A 81 -30.34 14.14 -0.97
N GLU A 82 -30.65 13.96 0.33
CA GLU A 82 -31.42 14.95 1.09
C GLU A 82 -30.62 16.21 1.45
N HIS A 83 -29.29 16.13 1.50
CA HIS A 83 -28.44 17.15 2.12
C HIS A 83 -27.50 17.88 1.15
N TYR A 84 -27.38 17.43 -0.10
CA TYR A 84 -26.59 18.09 -1.14
C TYR A 84 -27.07 17.68 -2.54
N ASP A 85 -26.77 18.51 -3.53
CA ASP A 85 -27.05 18.22 -4.94
C ASP A 85 -25.91 17.38 -5.53
N ASP A 86 -26.21 16.13 -5.88
CA ASP A 86 -25.28 15.18 -6.51
C ASP A 86 -25.53 15.04 -8.02
N SER A 87 -26.19 16.02 -8.64
CA SER A 87 -26.48 16.07 -10.07
C SER A 87 -26.19 17.46 -10.66
N VAL A 88 -25.05 18.05 -10.25
CA VAL A 88 -24.60 19.34 -10.77
C VAL A 88 -23.83 19.16 -12.08
N GLU A 89 -23.76 20.21 -12.89
CA GLU A 89 -22.91 20.18 -14.08
C GLU A 89 -21.42 20.19 -13.67
N HIS A 90 -20.56 19.50 -14.41
CA HIS A 90 -19.13 19.32 -14.07
C HIS A 90 -18.40 20.63 -13.76
N SER A 91 -18.57 21.68 -14.58
CA SER A 91 -17.96 23.00 -14.32
C SER A 91 -18.43 23.64 -13.01
N THR A 92 -19.67 23.35 -12.60
CA THR A 92 -20.21 23.76 -11.30
C THR A 92 -19.54 22.99 -10.17
N TRP A 93 -19.43 21.65 -10.28
CA TRP A 93 -18.70 20.82 -9.31
C TRP A 93 -17.26 21.29 -9.13
N LEU A 94 -16.56 21.56 -10.25
CA LEU A 94 -15.19 22.06 -10.23
C LEU A 94 -15.07 23.43 -9.54
N SER A 95 -16.03 24.32 -9.80
CA SER A 95 -16.07 25.65 -9.16
C SER A 95 -16.35 25.57 -7.67
N LEU A 96 -17.12 24.58 -7.21
CA LEU A 96 -17.33 24.31 -5.79
C LEU A 96 -16.07 23.72 -5.13
N MET A 97 -15.37 22.80 -5.80
CA MET A 97 -14.25 22.06 -5.22
C MET A 97 -12.94 22.84 -5.16
N LYS A 98 -12.62 23.63 -6.19
CA LYS A 98 -11.36 24.38 -6.31
C LYS A 98 -11.02 25.21 -5.04
N PRO A 99 -11.88 26.13 -4.57
CA PRO A 99 -11.53 26.96 -3.41
C PRO A 99 -11.40 26.15 -2.12
N ARG A 100 -12.14 25.04 -1.98
CA ARG A 100 -12.04 24.15 -0.81
C ARG A 100 -10.67 23.46 -0.79
N LEU A 101 -10.22 22.92 -1.92
CA LEU A 101 -8.91 22.29 -2.03
C LEU A 101 -7.76 23.28 -1.82
N GLU A 102 -7.90 24.53 -2.29
CA GLU A 102 -6.94 25.60 -2.04
C GLU A 102 -6.82 25.92 -0.53
N LEU A 103 -7.94 26.05 0.18
CA LEU A 103 -7.94 26.26 1.64
C LEU A 103 -7.36 25.05 2.39
N LEU A 104 -7.73 23.82 2.02
CA LEU A 104 -7.19 22.60 2.63
C LEU A 104 -5.66 22.54 2.48
N LYS A 105 -5.11 22.95 1.33
CA LYS A 105 -3.65 23.05 1.13
C LYS A 105 -3.00 24.06 2.09
N LEU A 106 -3.64 25.19 2.35
CA LEU A 106 -3.13 26.20 3.31
C LEU A 106 -3.07 25.63 4.72
N LEU A 107 -4.12 24.93 5.15
CA LEU A 107 -4.22 24.31 6.47
C LEU A 107 -3.15 23.24 6.74
N LEU A 108 -2.72 22.49 5.72
CA LEU A 108 -1.74 21.41 5.90
C LEU A 108 -0.37 21.90 6.41
N THR A 109 0.30 21.11 7.26
CA THR A 109 1.74 21.29 7.53
C THR A 109 2.55 20.99 6.26
N LYS A 110 3.81 21.47 6.17
CA LYS A 110 4.69 21.18 5.01
C LYS A 110 4.87 19.69 4.76
N ASP A 111 4.91 18.91 5.83
CA ASP A 111 5.01 17.46 5.83
C ASP A 111 3.64 16.77 5.94
N GLY A 112 2.56 17.49 5.63
CA GLY A 112 1.18 16.99 5.71
C GLY A 112 0.70 16.34 4.42
N PHE A 113 -0.37 15.55 4.54
CA PHE A 113 -0.95 14.76 3.46
C PHE A 113 -2.44 14.97 3.34
N ILE A 114 -2.95 14.88 2.11
CA ILE A 114 -4.39 14.86 1.82
C ILE A 114 -4.75 13.58 1.05
N CYS A 115 -5.85 12.98 1.46
CA CYS A 115 -6.50 11.84 0.84
C CYS A 115 -7.89 12.28 0.36
N CYS A 116 -8.14 12.17 -0.95
CA CYS A 116 -9.43 12.51 -1.53
C CYS A 116 -10.08 11.25 -2.10
N HIS A 117 -11.15 10.77 -1.47
CA HIS A 117 -11.93 9.63 -1.93
C HIS A 117 -12.96 10.08 -2.97
N ILE A 118 -13.05 9.36 -4.08
CA ILE A 118 -13.88 9.74 -5.23
C ILE A 118 -14.17 8.51 -6.09
N ASP A 119 -15.17 8.62 -6.95
CA ASP A 119 -15.39 7.65 -7.99
C ASP A 119 -15.00 8.10 -9.40
N ASP A 120 -15.36 7.30 -10.40
CA ASP A 120 -15.00 7.54 -11.79
C ASP A 120 -15.79 8.69 -12.45
N SER A 121 -16.79 9.27 -11.78
CA SER A 121 -17.61 10.36 -12.35
C SER A 121 -16.83 11.67 -12.38
N GLU A 122 -16.15 12.01 -11.28
CA GLU A 122 -15.35 13.24 -11.14
C GLU A 122 -13.87 12.98 -10.85
N GLY A 123 -13.46 11.72 -10.66
CA GLY A 123 -12.11 11.37 -10.20
C GLY A 123 -10.99 11.91 -11.09
N GLN A 124 -11.14 11.84 -12.41
CA GLN A 124 -10.12 12.37 -13.34
C GLN A 124 -10.03 13.89 -13.28
N TYR A 125 -11.15 14.59 -13.14
CA TYR A 125 -11.14 16.05 -13.02
C TYR A 125 -10.57 16.48 -11.67
N LEU A 126 -10.95 15.82 -10.58
CA LEU A 126 -10.36 16.01 -9.25
C LEU A 126 -8.85 15.81 -9.28
N LYS A 127 -8.37 14.74 -9.92
CA LYS A 127 -6.94 14.44 -10.06
C LYS A 127 -6.18 15.55 -10.76
N ILE A 128 -6.73 16.11 -11.84
CA ILE A 128 -6.09 17.21 -12.58
C ILE A 128 -6.11 18.49 -11.75
N MET A 129 -7.19 18.76 -11.03
CA MET A 129 -7.28 19.90 -10.12
C MET A 129 -6.28 19.79 -8.95
N LEU A 130 -6.13 18.61 -8.37
CA LEU A 130 -5.10 18.34 -7.35
C LEU A 130 -3.68 18.52 -7.92
N ASP A 131 -3.42 18.09 -9.16
CA ASP A 131 -2.15 18.35 -9.85
C ASP A 131 -1.85 19.86 -9.99
N GLU A 132 -2.88 20.66 -10.27
CA GLU A 132 -2.78 22.12 -10.39
C GLU A 132 -2.53 22.78 -9.02
N ILE A 133 -3.31 22.40 -8.00
CA ILE A 133 -3.27 23.02 -6.66
C ILE A 133 -2.05 22.55 -5.87
N PHE A 134 -1.80 21.24 -5.77
CA PHE A 134 -0.72 20.67 -4.97
C PHE A 134 0.58 20.52 -5.75
N GLY A 135 0.53 20.57 -7.08
CA GLY A 135 1.67 20.29 -7.95
C GLY A 135 1.81 18.80 -8.22
N ARG A 136 1.92 18.42 -9.50
CA ARG A 136 2.04 17.02 -9.93
C ARG A 136 3.20 16.24 -9.26
N SER A 137 4.31 16.90 -8.92
CA SER A 137 5.44 16.28 -8.20
C SER A 137 5.14 15.87 -6.75
N ASN A 138 3.98 16.29 -6.24
CA ASN A 138 3.48 15.98 -4.91
C ASN A 138 2.37 14.93 -4.91
N TYR A 139 1.98 14.42 -6.07
CA TYR A 139 1.21 13.19 -6.16
C TYR A 139 2.05 12.01 -5.66
N LEU A 140 1.47 11.18 -4.80
CA LEU A 140 2.13 9.98 -4.28
C LEU A 140 1.60 8.72 -4.96
N THR A 141 0.29 8.49 -4.87
CA THR A 141 -0.35 7.28 -5.39
C THR A 141 -1.86 7.44 -5.43
N THR A 142 -2.55 6.46 -6.00
CA THR A 142 -3.99 6.29 -5.91
C THR A 142 -4.28 4.90 -5.39
N PHE A 143 -4.99 4.83 -4.28
CA PHE A 143 -5.52 3.57 -3.79
C PHE A 143 -6.82 3.26 -4.53
N TYR A 144 -6.94 2.01 -4.97
CA TYR A 144 -8.16 1.49 -5.60
C TYR A 144 -8.88 0.62 -4.58
N ILE A 145 -10.02 1.12 -4.10
CA ILE A 145 -10.79 0.51 -3.03
C ILE A 145 -11.85 -0.39 -3.65
N GLN A 146 -11.80 -1.69 -3.37
CA GLN A 146 -12.86 -2.60 -3.80
C GLN A 146 -14.11 -2.35 -2.96
N VAL A 147 -15.15 -1.79 -3.59
CA VAL A 147 -16.44 -1.50 -2.96
C VAL A 147 -17.52 -2.51 -3.34
N ARG A 148 -17.32 -3.28 -4.41
CA ARG A 148 -18.22 -4.37 -4.81
C ARG A 148 -17.45 -5.62 -5.25
N TYR A 149 -18.10 -6.77 -5.13
CA TYR A 149 -17.54 -8.06 -5.55
C TYR A 149 -18.13 -8.48 -6.91
N PRO A 150 -17.31 -8.91 -7.89
CA PRO A 150 -17.74 -9.25 -9.25
C PRO A 150 -18.90 -10.24 -9.33
N ALA A 151 -18.95 -11.21 -8.41
CA ALA A 151 -19.90 -12.32 -8.46
C ALA A 151 -21.17 -12.12 -7.61
N LYS A 152 -21.33 -10.99 -6.91
CA LYS A 152 -22.50 -10.73 -6.04
C LYS A 152 -23.57 -9.86 -6.68
N THR A 153 -23.21 -9.05 -7.68
CA THR A 153 -24.13 -8.05 -8.27
C THR A 153 -24.15 -8.21 -9.78
N LEU A 154 -24.57 -9.38 -10.27
CA LEU A 154 -24.77 -9.62 -11.70
C LEU A 154 -26.18 -9.16 -12.08
N LYS A 155 -26.37 -7.84 -12.18
CA LYS A 155 -27.57 -7.33 -12.84
C LYS A 155 -27.32 -7.34 -14.35
N GLN A 156 -28.11 -8.11 -15.10
CA GLN A 156 -27.98 -8.26 -16.56
C GLN A 156 -28.20 -6.96 -17.34
N ASP A 157 -28.72 -5.91 -16.70
CA ASP A 157 -29.01 -4.62 -17.31
C ASP A 157 -27.77 -3.70 -17.45
N MET A 158 -26.61 -4.09 -16.91
CA MET A 158 -25.37 -3.30 -17.01
C MET A 158 -24.27 -4.06 -17.75
N ALA A 159 -23.68 -3.43 -18.78
CA ALA A 159 -22.55 -3.99 -19.52
C ALA A 159 -21.23 -3.96 -18.74
N PHE A 160 -21.08 -3.00 -17.82
CA PHE A 160 -19.92 -2.84 -16.96
C PHE A 160 -20.37 -2.58 -15.53
N HIS A 161 -19.77 -3.27 -14.57
CA HIS A 161 -20.02 -3.06 -13.15
C HIS A 161 -18.90 -2.24 -12.54
N LYS A 162 -19.25 -1.09 -11.95
CA LYS A 162 -18.33 -0.35 -11.09
C LYS A 162 -18.05 -1.18 -9.83
N GLU A 163 -16.81 -1.62 -9.68
CA GLU A 163 -16.35 -2.44 -8.54
C GLU A 163 -15.43 -1.69 -7.58
N ILE A 164 -14.80 -0.62 -8.07
CA ILE A 164 -13.76 0.11 -7.37
C ILE A 164 -14.10 1.59 -7.25
N GLU A 165 -13.52 2.20 -6.23
CA GLU A 165 -13.42 3.64 -6.04
C GLU A 165 -11.96 4.03 -5.86
N GLN A 166 -11.66 5.33 -5.88
CA GLN A 166 -10.30 5.85 -5.93
C GLN A 166 -10.04 6.77 -4.74
N VAL A 167 -8.90 6.61 -4.07
CA VAL A 167 -8.39 7.60 -3.11
C VAL A 167 -7.12 8.20 -3.65
N HIS A 168 -7.19 9.45 -4.10
CA HIS A 168 -6.01 10.19 -4.55
C HIS A 168 -5.24 10.72 -3.34
N ILE A 169 -3.93 10.44 -3.28
CA ILE A 169 -3.08 10.85 -2.16
C ILE A 169 -2.01 11.82 -2.63
N TYR A 170 -1.97 12.98 -1.99
CA TYR A 170 -0.98 14.03 -2.21
C TYR A 170 -0.31 14.43 -0.90
N ARG A 171 0.94 14.88 -1.00
CA ARG A 171 1.62 15.64 0.07
C ARG A 171 1.50 17.14 -0.18
N LYS A 172 1.67 17.96 0.86
CA LYS A 172 1.76 19.43 0.68
C LYS A 172 3.03 19.83 -0.08
N ASP A 173 4.20 19.49 0.47
CA ASP A 173 5.50 19.84 -0.12
C ASP A 173 6.32 18.60 -0.51
N TYR A 174 7.19 18.78 -1.51
CA TYR A 174 8.07 17.72 -1.97
C TYR A 174 9.02 17.28 -0.84
N GLY A 175 9.18 15.97 -0.67
CA GLY A 175 10.05 15.37 0.33
C GLY A 175 9.33 14.85 1.57
N ALA A 176 8.08 15.27 1.83
CA ALA A 176 7.27 14.69 2.90
C ALA A 176 7.14 13.18 2.71
N GLN A 177 7.36 12.43 3.79
CA GLN A 177 7.28 10.95 3.84
C GLN A 177 6.09 10.51 4.69
N PRO A 178 5.29 9.54 4.23
CA PRO A 178 4.18 9.05 5.01
C PRO A 178 4.69 8.17 6.17
N ASN A 179 3.88 8.03 7.21
CA ASN A 179 4.18 7.11 8.31
C ASN A 179 4.12 5.68 7.78
N GLN A 180 5.22 4.93 7.91
CA GLN A 180 5.28 3.53 7.53
C GLN A 180 5.00 2.64 8.72
N ASN A 181 4.36 1.49 8.48
CA ASN A 181 4.15 0.51 9.53
C ASN A 181 5.51 -0.05 9.98
N GLU A 182 5.75 0.01 11.29
CA GLU A 182 6.94 -0.55 11.91
C GLU A 182 6.69 -2.00 12.29
N LYS A 183 7.58 -2.89 11.84
CA LYS A 183 7.57 -4.28 12.26
C LYS A 183 8.89 -4.63 12.90
N MET A 184 8.84 -4.95 14.19
CA MET A 184 10.00 -5.44 14.92
C MET A 184 10.50 -6.73 14.25
N SER A 185 11.82 -6.80 14.05
CA SER A 185 12.47 -8.04 13.67
C SER A 185 12.15 -9.12 14.70
N SER A 186 11.61 -10.25 14.24
CA SER A 186 11.28 -11.40 15.09
C SER A 186 11.80 -12.68 14.46
N LEU A 187 12.19 -13.62 15.32
CA LEU A 187 12.66 -14.95 14.95
C LEU A 187 11.55 -16.00 14.87
N GLU A 188 10.29 -15.64 15.17
CA GLU A 188 9.14 -16.55 15.17
C GLU A 188 8.96 -17.34 13.86
N LYS A 189 9.39 -16.75 12.72
CA LYS A 189 9.29 -17.39 11.40
C LYS A 189 10.38 -18.43 11.15
N PHE A 190 11.45 -18.44 11.94
CA PHE A 190 12.58 -19.38 11.84
C PHE A 190 12.34 -20.58 12.75
N ARG A 191 11.28 -21.31 12.45
CA ARG A 191 10.72 -22.35 13.32
C ARG A 191 10.92 -23.78 12.80
N PHE A 192 11.50 -23.93 11.62
CA PHE A 192 11.74 -25.23 11.00
C PHE A 192 13.16 -25.71 11.28
N TYR A 193 13.30 -26.99 11.59
CA TYR A 193 14.57 -27.66 11.84
C TYR A 193 14.58 -28.94 11.01
N ILE A 194 15.69 -29.22 10.35
CA ILE A 194 15.81 -30.40 9.48
C ILE A 194 16.80 -31.36 10.12
N LYS A 195 16.33 -32.56 10.44
CA LYS A 195 17.15 -33.66 10.94
C LYS A 195 17.49 -34.59 9.79
N GLU A 196 18.77 -34.68 9.46
CA GLU A 196 19.31 -35.67 8.51
C GLU A 196 19.41 -37.04 9.23
N LYS A 197 18.85 -38.10 8.63
CA LYS A 197 18.84 -39.47 9.19
C LYS A 197 19.81 -40.41 8.47
N SER A 198 20.35 -40.00 7.32
CA SER A 198 21.41 -40.69 6.59
C SER A 198 22.44 -39.69 6.07
N THR A 199 23.50 -40.15 5.40
CA THR A 199 24.49 -39.28 4.74
C THR A 199 24.02 -38.73 3.39
N GLY A 200 22.90 -39.25 2.85
CA GLY A 200 22.37 -38.89 1.53
C GLY A 200 23.29 -39.24 0.35
N GLY A 201 22.78 -39.00 -0.87
CA GLY A 201 23.52 -39.14 -2.12
C GLY A 201 24.12 -37.81 -2.57
N LYS A 202 25.43 -37.77 -2.83
CA LYS A 202 26.11 -36.54 -3.29
C LYS A 202 26.13 -36.42 -4.80
N ILE A 203 25.77 -35.24 -5.31
CA ILE A 203 25.87 -34.88 -6.72
C ILE A 203 26.39 -33.44 -6.88
N GLN A 204 26.70 -33.05 -8.11
CA GLN A 204 27.06 -31.67 -8.47
C GLN A 204 25.99 -31.09 -9.40
N LEU A 205 25.45 -29.93 -9.05
CA LEU A 205 24.45 -29.22 -9.85
C LEU A 205 24.74 -27.71 -9.85
N GLY A 206 24.75 -27.08 -11.02
CA GLY A 206 25.00 -25.64 -11.15
C GLY A 206 26.32 -25.18 -10.50
N GLY A 207 27.34 -26.04 -10.51
CA GLY A 207 28.64 -25.78 -9.86
C GLY A 207 28.61 -25.83 -8.33
N LYS A 208 27.57 -26.41 -7.72
CA LYS A 208 27.42 -26.56 -6.26
C LYS A 208 27.28 -28.02 -5.87
N GLU A 209 27.87 -28.38 -4.73
CA GLU A 209 27.62 -29.69 -4.11
C GLU A 209 26.17 -29.74 -3.60
N VAL A 210 25.46 -30.81 -3.97
CA VAL A 210 24.09 -31.08 -3.55
C VAL A 210 24.01 -32.47 -2.93
N ILE A 211 23.47 -32.57 -1.73
CA ILE A 211 23.15 -33.83 -1.07
C ILE A 211 21.65 -34.10 -1.20
N ILE A 212 21.29 -35.26 -1.72
CA ILE A 212 19.91 -35.71 -1.89
C ILE A 212 19.57 -36.68 -0.76
N PHE A 213 18.49 -36.40 -0.05
CA PHE A 213 17.88 -37.29 0.93
C PHE A 213 16.53 -37.76 0.39
N LYS A 214 16.32 -39.07 0.33
CA LYS A 214 15.04 -39.67 -0.05
C LYS A 214 14.04 -39.60 1.11
N GLU A 215 12.79 -39.90 0.82
CA GLU A 215 11.76 -40.04 1.84
C GLU A 215 12.20 -41.04 2.92
N GLY A 216 12.07 -40.66 4.19
CA GLY A 216 12.55 -41.42 5.34
C GLY A 216 14.00 -41.12 5.77
N GLU A 217 14.82 -40.51 4.92
CA GLU A 217 16.21 -40.14 5.23
C GLU A 217 16.36 -38.76 5.88
N TYR A 218 15.25 -38.05 6.05
CA TYR A 218 15.22 -36.75 6.73
C TYR A 218 13.90 -36.57 7.50
N GLU A 219 13.87 -35.54 8.34
CA GLU A 219 12.66 -35.13 9.06
C GLU A 219 12.65 -33.61 9.21
N ILE A 220 11.54 -32.98 8.85
CA ILE A 220 11.31 -31.55 9.04
C ILE A 220 10.47 -31.38 10.29
N ILE A 221 11.00 -30.66 11.27
CA ILE A 221 10.41 -30.49 12.60
C ILE A 221 10.09 -29.01 12.78
N GLU A 222 8.87 -28.72 13.24
CA GLU A 222 8.45 -27.37 13.62
C GLU A 222 8.54 -27.21 15.14
N LYS A 223 9.24 -26.18 15.61
CA LYS A 223 9.43 -25.85 17.04
C LYS A 223 9.36 -24.34 17.24
N GLU A 224 9.69 -23.85 18.43
CA GLU A 224 9.84 -22.41 18.66
C GLU A 224 10.91 -21.80 17.75
N GLY A 225 10.63 -20.58 17.28
CA GLY A 225 11.49 -19.85 16.37
C GLY A 225 12.79 -19.42 17.05
N SER A 226 13.94 -19.63 16.41
CA SER A 226 15.23 -19.27 16.99
C SER A 226 16.27 -18.86 15.95
N ALA A 227 17.42 -18.39 16.41
CA ALA A 227 18.58 -18.07 15.56
C ALA A 227 19.15 -19.30 14.83
N GLU A 228 18.84 -20.51 15.30
CA GLU A 228 19.24 -21.78 14.67
C GLU A 228 18.16 -22.35 13.74
N GLY A 229 16.96 -21.77 13.75
CA GLY A 229 15.87 -22.27 12.95
C GLY A 229 15.91 -21.78 11.51
N LEU A 230 15.09 -22.42 10.70
CA LEU A 230 14.92 -22.14 9.28
C LEU A 230 13.54 -21.56 9.03
N LYS A 231 13.46 -20.64 8.08
CA LYS A 231 12.23 -20.08 7.54
C LYS A 231 11.89 -20.79 6.23
N GLU A 232 10.69 -21.35 6.16
CA GLU A 232 10.14 -21.93 4.94
C GLU A 232 9.70 -20.85 3.96
N ILE A 233 10.08 -20.99 2.68
CA ILE A 233 9.74 -20.06 1.61
C ILE A 233 9.34 -20.85 0.36
N TRP A 234 8.27 -20.43 -0.30
CA TRP A 234 7.85 -20.98 -1.59
C TRP A 234 8.77 -20.51 -2.72
N ALA A 235 9.30 -21.45 -3.49
CA ALA A 235 9.97 -21.16 -4.76
C ALA A 235 8.91 -21.07 -5.87
N SER A 236 8.26 -19.90 -6.01
CA SER A 236 7.23 -19.69 -7.03
C SER A 236 7.07 -18.22 -7.42
N GLY A 237 6.48 -17.96 -8.59
CA GLY A 237 6.21 -16.61 -9.08
C GLY A 237 7.48 -15.77 -9.17
N THR A 238 7.42 -14.52 -8.72
CA THR A 238 8.54 -13.57 -8.76
C THR A 238 9.76 -14.03 -7.94
N ILE A 239 9.59 -14.95 -6.97
CA ILE A 239 10.72 -15.47 -6.16
C ILE A 239 11.68 -16.30 -7.01
N LEU A 240 11.22 -16.99 -8.06
CA LEU A 240 12.07 -17.80 -8.93
C LEU A 240 13.16 -16.97 -9.62
N ASP A 241 12.87 -15.70 -9.89
CA ASP A 241 13.81 -14.74 -10.47
C ASP A 241 14.42 -13.80 -9.44
N GLY A 242 13.73 -13.59 -8.31
CA GLY A 242 14.06 -12.56 -7.33
C GLY A 242 15.31 -12.83 -6.48
N ASN A 243 15.73 -14.09 -6.31
CA ASN A 243 16.93 -14.40 -5.51
C ASN A 243 17.69 -15.66 -6.00
N SER A 244 18.88 -15.87 -5.44
CA SER A 244 19.77 -16.98 -5.84
C SER A 244 19.16 -18.36 -5.60
N SER A 245 18.39 -18.56 -4.52
CA SER A 245 17.72 -19.83 -4.23
C SER A 245 16.55 -20.11 -5.16
N GLY A 246 15.74 -19.09 -5.48
CA GLY A 246 14.68 -19.21 -6.46
C GLY A 246 15.22 -19.62 -7.83
N ARG A 247 16.30 -18.96 -8.29
CA ARG A 247 16.95 -19.28 -9.57
C ARG A 247 17.53 -20.69 -9.55
N PHE A 248 18.22 -21.08 -8.48
CA PHE A 248 18.77 -22.42 -8.37
C PHE A 248 17.68 -23.50 -8.42
N PHE A 249 16.56 -23.28 -7.72
CA PHE A 249 15.42 -24.19 -7.76
C PHE A 249 14.85 -24.32 -9.17
N ARG A 250 14.60 -23.18 -9.83
CA ARG A 250 14.10 -23.15 -11.22
C ARG A 250 15.02 -23.89 -12.16
N ASP A 251 16.29 -23.50 -12.19
CA ASP A 251 17.26 -23.93 -13.21
C ASP A 251 17.73 -25.38 -13.02
N TYR A 252 17.77 -25.87 -11.77
CA TYR A 252 18.43 -27.14 -11.47
C TYR A 252 17.58 -28.17 -10.73
N LEU A 253 16.45 -27.81 -10.10
CA LEU A 253 15.68 -28.74 -9.26
C LEU A 253 14.26 -29.03 -9.77
N THR A 254 13.65 -28.12 -10.54
CA THR A 254 12.23 -28.20 -10.95
C THR A 254 11.88 -29.53 -11.63
N ASP A 255 12.71 -29.99 -12.56
CA ASP A 255 12.44 -31.19 -13.37
C ASP A 255 13.11 -32.46 -12.83
N ARG A 256 13.77 -32.39 -11.67
CA ARG A 256 14.55 -33.53 -11.16
C ARG A 256 13.71 -34.64 -10.55
N SER A 257 12.41 -34.45 -10.40
CA SER A 257 11.50 -35.47 -9.85
C SER A 257 11.47 -36.75 -10.67
N SER A 258 11.71 -36.68 -12.00
CA SER A 258 11.84 -37.86 -12.86
C SER A 258 13.11 -38.66 -12.60
N THR A 259 14.14 -38.03 -12.04
CA THR A 259 15.46 -38.64 -11.79
C THR A 259 15.61 -39.06 -10.34
N ASP A 260 15.28 -38.17 -9.40
CA ASP A 260 15.54 -38.37 -7.98
C ASP A 260 14.33 -38.95 -7.24
N GLY A 261 13.14 -38.90 -7.85
CA GLY A 261 11.87 -39.31 -7.27
C GLY A 261 11.12 -38.16 -6.58
N LEU A 262 9.97 -38.50 -6.01
CA LEU A 262 9.12 -37.57 -5.26
C LEU A 262 9.53 -37.52 -3.79
N GLY A 263 9.20 -36.42 -3.12
CA GLY A 263 9.39 -36.28 -1.67
C GLY A 263 10.86 -36.23 -1.24
N VAL A 264 11.77 -35.89 -2.16
CA VAL A 264 13.20 -35.74 -1.87
C VAL A 264 13.49 -34.39 -1.21
N LEU A 265 14.55 -34.35 -0.41
CA LEU A 265 15.14 -33.13 0.13
C LEU A 265 16.53 -32.93 -0.45
N TYR A 266 16.82 -31.73 -0.94
CA TYR A 266 18.13 -31.33 -1.44
C TYR A 266 18.79 -30.41 -0.43
N LYS A 267 20.01 -30.70 -0.01
CA LYS A 267 20.88 -29.75 0.70
C LYS A 267 21.92 -29.21 -0.28
N VAL A 268 21.82 -27.94 -0.61
CA VAL A 268 22.67 -27.27 -1.60
C VAL A 268 23.68 -26.40 -0.87
N ALA A 269 24.97 -26.66 -1.07
CA ALA A 269 26.05 -25.90 -0.42
C ALA A 269 26.35 -24.56 -1.13
N GLY A 270 26.89 -23.60 -0.38
CA GLY A 270 27.36 -22.31 -0.88
C GLY A 270 26.25 -21.45 -1.49
N ILE A 271 25.05 -21.47 -0.92
CA ILE A 271 23.91 -20.68 -1.40
C ILE A 271 23.21 -19.97 -0.25
N GLY A 272 22.79 -18.73 -0.51
CA GLY A 272 22.22 -17.85 0.51
C GLY A 272 23.26 -16.93 1.13
N ASP A 273 22.76 -15.92 1.83
CA ASP A 273 23.55 -14.99 2.64
C ASP A 273 22.96 -14.99 4.06
N ASP A 274 23.03 -16.16 4.67
CA ASP A 274 22.48 -16.43 5.99
C ASP A 274 23.43 -17.33 6.78
N LYS A 275 23.13 -17.52 8.07
CA LYS A 275 23.99 -18.23 9.01
C LYS A 275 24.50 -19.58 8.53
N PHE A 276 23.71 -20.26 7.69
CA PHE A 276 24.10 -21.55 7.14
C PHE A 276 24.75 -21.38 5.77
N GLY A 277 25.91 -22.01 5.58
CA GLY A 277 26.57 -22.09 4.27
C GLY A 277 25.85 -23.01 3.27
N PHE A 278 24.58 -23.33 3.48
CA PHE A 278 23.77 -24.20 2.63
C PHE A 278 22.28 -23.85 2.79
N ARG A 279 21.44 -24.32 1.85
CA ARG A 279 19.98 -24.30 1.99
C ARG A 279 19.36 -25.64 1.66
N TYR A 280 18.26 -25.94 2.32
CA TYR A 280 17.46 -27.11 1.97
C TYR A 280 16.36 -26.73 0.98
N PHE A 281 16.06 -27.62 0.04
CA PHE A 281 14.97 -27.50 -0.92
C PHE A 281 14.17 -28.79 -0.91
N THR A 282 12.85 -28.70 -1.00
CA THR A 282 12.00 -29.87 -1.16
C THR A 282 11.68 -30.07 -2.64
N GLY A 283 11.90 -31.29 -3.12
CA GLY A 283 11.31 -31.76 -4.37
C GLY A 283 9.78 -31.87 -4.25
N PRO A 284 9.10 -32.06 -5.40
CA PRO A 284 7.65 -32.18 -5.42
C PRO A 284 7.18 -33.45 -4.70
N LYS A 285 6.05 -33.37 -3.99
CA LYS A 285 5.40 -34.52 -3.33
C LYS A 285 4.45 -35.30 -4.25
N LYS A 286 4.05 -34.69 -5.37
CA LYS A 286 3.14 -35.26 -6.38
C LYS A 286 3.73 -35.02 -7.76
N LYS A 287 3.47 -35.90 -8.71
CA LYS A 287 4.09 -35.87 -10.05
C LYS A 287 3.73 -34.61 -10.83
N GLU A 288 2.56 -34.03 -10.57
CA GLU A 288 2.03 -32.84 -11.24
C GLU A 288 2.45 -31.52 -10.55
N ALA A 289 3.14 -31.60 -9.40
CA ALA A 289 3.53 -30.42 -8.64
C ALA A 289 4.79 -29.78 -9.24
N THR A 290 4.66 -28.56 -9.75
CA THR A 290 5.76 -27.76 -10.30
C THR A 290 6.37 -26.79 -9.28
N LYS A 291 5.80 -26.71 -8.07
CA LYS A 291 6.22 -25.80 -7.00
C LYS A 291 6.95 -26.56 -5.90
N GLY A 292 8.06 -25.99 -5.45
CA GLY A 292 8.79 -26.47 -4.28
C GLY A 292 8.95 -25.39 -3.23
N LYS A 293 9.61 -25.77 -2.13
CA LYS A 293 9.94 -24.89 -1.03
C LYS A 293 11.44 -24.93 -0.80
N TYR A 294 11.97 -23.88 -0.21
CA TYR A 294 13.30 -23.87 0.35
C TYR A 294 13.28 -23.34 1.78
N TYR A 295 14.28 -23.75 2.55
CA TYR A 295 14.44 -23.42 3.95
C TYR A 295 15.70 -22.57 4.11
N GLN A 296 15.51 -21.35 4.59
CA GLN A 296 16.53 -20.33 4.71
C GLN A 296 16.85 -20.05 6.19
N GLY A 297 18.13 -19.96 6.56
CA GLY A 297 18.54 -19.54 7.89
C GLY A 297 18.31 -18.05 8.15
N VAL A 298 18.54 -17.62 9.38
CA VAL A 298 18.48 -16.19 9.73
C VAL A 298 19.54 -15.42 8.94
N PRO A 299 19.16 -14.39 8.16
CA PRO A 299 20.13 -13.55 7.44
C PRO A 299 21.12 -12.91 8.40
N PHE A 300 22.39 -12.76 7.99
CA PHE A 300 23.41 -12.11 8.83
C PHE A 300 22.99 -10.71 9.28
N SER A 301 22.41 -9.92 8.37
CA SER A 301 21.90 -8.58 8.68
C SER A 301 20.86 -8.55 9.82
N GLN A 302 20.12 -9.65 10.02
CA GLN A 302 19.14 -9.77 11.09
C GLN A 302 19.77 -10.30 12.40
N LEU A 303 20.83 -11.10 12.31
CA LEU A 303 21.59 -11.56 13.48
C LEU A 303 22.44 -10.44 14.09
N GLU A 304 23.03 -9.59 13.24
CA GLU A 304 23.83 -8.44 13.67
C GLU A 304 22.98 -7.34 14.33
N ASN A 305 21.69 -7.26 13.97
CA ASN A 305 20.76 -6.27 14.53
C ASN A 305 19.39 -6.89 14.82
N PRO A 306 19.26 -7.69 15.90
CA PRO A 306 18.05 -8.44 16.19
C PRO A 306 16.86 -7.56 16.58
N THR A 307 17.11 -6.36 17.09
CA THR A 307 16.11 -5.35 17.47
C THR A 307 15.77 -4.37 16.35
N ALA A 308 16.32 -4.57 15.13
CA ALA A 308 16.05 -3.69 14.01
C ALA A 308 14.54 -3.59 13.72
N ILE A 309 14.06 -2.36 13.59
CA ILE A 309 12.72 -2.07 13.10
C ILE A 309 12.77 -2.13 11.57
N LYS A 310 11.93 -2.98 10.98
CA LYS A 310 11.72 -3.01 9.54
C LYS A 310 10.49 -2.18 9.22
N LEU A 311 10.67 -1.20 8.35
CA LEU A 311 9.55 -0.44 7.77
C LEU A 311 8.90 -1.31 6.70
N THR A 312 7.58 -1.46 6.78
CA THR A 312 6.80 -2.13 5.74
C THR A 312 6.02 -1.09 4.91
N PRO A 313 5.81 -1.34 3.61
CA PRO A 313 4.92 -0.50 2.80
C PRO A 313 3.53 -0.33 3.45
N ILE A 314 2.88 0.79 3.13
CA ILE A 314 1.51 1.14 3.54
C ILE A 314 0.53 0.35 2.68
#